data_AF-X1GLE0-F1
#
_entry.id   AF-X1GLE0-F1
#
_cell.length_a   1.000
_cell.length_b   1.000
_cell.length_c   1.000
_cell.angle_alpha   90.00
_cell.angle_beta   90.00
_cell.angle_gamma   90.00
#
_symmetry.space_group_name_H-M   'P 1'
#
loop_
_entity.id
_entity.type
_entity.pdbx_description
1 polymer ?
#
loop_
_entity_poly.entity_id
_entity_poly.type
_entity_poly.pdbx_seq_one_letter_code
_entity_poly.pdbx_strand_id
1 'polypeptide(L)' 'MLDPMAGIGSTLLEAVNMNRNCIAVEFENKFVEWTNESLRLLNRNMAIDRRGSGIVIQGDSRDLT' A
#
# COMPACT_ATOMS: atom_id res chain seq x y z
N MET A 1 -8.36 -5.59 -2.72
CA MET A 1 -8.23 -5.82 -1.27
C MET A 1 -8.35 -4.50 -0.57
N LEU A 2 -8.96 -4.49 0.62
CA LEU A 2 -9.04 -3.31 1.47
C LEU A 2 -8.29 -3.65 2.76
N ASP A 3 -7.35 -2.79 3.15
CA ASP A 3 -6.61 -2.91 4.40
C ASP A 3 -6.87 -1.66 5.28
N PRO A 4 -7.73 -1.76 6.30
CA PRO A 4 -8.10 -0.61 7.13
C PRO A 4 -7.01 -0.18 8.14
N MET A 5 -5.90 -0.91 8.26
CA MET A 5 -4.80 -0.60 9.18
C MET A 5 -3.48 -1.05 8.58
N ALA A 6 -2.94 -0.26 7.65
CA ALA A 6 -1.79 -0.66 6.85
C ALA A 6 -0.51 -0.92 7.67
N GLY A 7 -0.35 -0.24 8.81
CA GLY A 7 0.91 -0.17 9.53
C GLY A 7 2.02 0.25 8.57
N ILE A 8 3.13 -0.50 8.56
CA ILE A 8 4.24 -0.26 7.61
C ILE A 8 3.96 -0.70 6.15
N GLY A 9 2.74 -1.14 5.83
CA GLY A 9 2.30 -1.40 4.46
C GLY A 9 2.74 -2.74 3.84
N SER A 10 3.26 -3.68 4.63
CA SER A 10 3.77 -4.98 4.12
C SER A 10 2.70 -5.79 3.39
N THR A 11 1.48 -5.88 3.94
CA THR A 11 0.36 -6.59 3.30
C THR A 11 -0.02 -5.96 1.96
N LEU A 12 -0.03 -4.63 1.86
CA LEU A 12 -0.28 -3.92 0.61
C LEU A 12 0.79 -4.22 -0.43
N LEU A 13 2.07 -4.23 -0.04
CA LEU A 13 3.17 -4.54 -0.97
C LEU A 13 3.08 -5.97 -1.50
N GLU A 14 2.81 -6.94 -0.63
CA GLU A 14 2.59 -8.34 -1.03
C GLU A 14 1.37 -8.48 -1.94
N ALA A 15 0.27 -7.77 -1.66
CA ALA A 15 -0.90 -7.74 -2.53
C ALA A 15 -0.53 -7.27 -3.95
N VAL A 16 0.18 -6.16 -4.06
CA VAL A 16 0.65 -5.61 -5.34
C VAL A 16 1.56 -6.60 -6.06
N ASN A 17 2.48 -7.23 -5.32
CA ASN A 17 3.42 -8.23 -5.82
C ASN A 17 2.71 -9.48 -6.37
N MET A 18 1.62 -9.90 -5.72
CA MET A 18 0.75 -11.02 -6.14
C MET A 18 -0.29 -10.63 -7.21
N ASN A 19 -0.08 -9.51 -7.90
CA ASN A 19 -0.98 -9.02 -8.95
C ASN A 19 -2.42 -8.75 -8.44
N ARG A 20 -2.54 -8.16 -7.24
CA ARG A 20 -3.81 -7.70 -6.65
C ARG A 20 -3.82 -6.18 -6.48
N ASN A 21 -4.99 -5.59 -6.67
CA ASN A 21 -5.21 -4.18 -6.37
C ASN A 21 -5.52 -4.00 -4.88
N CYS A 22 -4.86 -3.06 -4.21
CA CYS A 22 -4.98 -2.81 -2.78
C CYS A 22 -5.20 -1.32 -2.50
N ILE A 23 -6.19 -1.03 -1.66
CA ILE A 23 -6.38 0.27 -1.02
C ILE A 23 -6.14 0.05 0.47
N ALA A 24 -5.19 0.76 1.04
CA ALA A 24 -4.91 0.72 2.45
C ALA A 24 -5.16 2.08 3.10
N VAL A 25 -5.50 2.06 4.39
CA VAL A 25 -5.63 3.24 5.22
C VAL A 25 -4.62 3.16 6.35
N GLU A 26 -3.94 4.26 6.63
CA GLU A 26 -3.01 4.36 7.74
C GLU A 26 -3.14 5.72 8.43
N PHE A 27 -3.15 5.72 9.75
CA PHE A 27 -3.34 6.92 10.55
C PHE A 27 -2.04 7.73 10.67
N GLU A 28 -0.92 7.05 10.89
CA GLU A 28 0.38 7.68 11.14
C GLU A 28 1.06 8.09 9.82
N ASN A 29 1.25 9.40 9.60
CA ASN A 29 1.87 9.93 8.38
C ASN A 29 3.24 9.30 8.07
N LYS A 30 4.04 9.03 9.10
CA LYS A 30 5.34 8.35 8.96
C LYS A 30 5.23 7.02 8.20
N PHE A 31 4.21 6.23 8.50
CA PHE A 31 4.01 4.93 7.86
C PHE A 31 3.38 5.04 6.48
N VAL A 32 2.54 6.06 6.25
CA VAL A 32 2.06 6.43 4.91
C VAL A 32 3.23 6.77 3.98
N GLU A 33 4.17 7.61 4.44
CA GLU A 33 5.37 7.98 3.69
C GLU A 33 6.25 6.76 3.38
N TRP A 34 6.50 5.89 4.37
CA TRP A 34 7.27 4.66 4.18
C TRP A 34 6.61 3.70 3.18
N THR A 35 5.29 3.56 3.25
CA THR A 35 4.53 2.71 2.34
C THR A 35 4.58 3.25 0.91
N ASN A 36 4.43 4.56 0.73
CA ASN A 36 4.54 5.22 -0.58
C ASN A 36 5.94 5.06 -1.20
N GLU A 37 7.00 5.24 -0.40
CA GLU A 37 8.36 5.02 -0.86
C GLU A 37 8.61 3.54 -1.22
N SER A 38 8.06 2.62 -0.44
CA SER A 38 8.16 1.19 -0.72
C SER A 38 7.42 0.79 -2.00
N LEU A 39 6.23 1.34 -2.25
CA LEU A 39 5.50 1.18 -3.51
C LEU A 39 6.30 1.72 -4.70
N ARG A 40 6.97 2.87 -4.55
CA ARG A 40 7.83 3.46 -5.58
C ARG A 40 9.03 2.56 -5.89
N LEU A 41 9.71 2.06 -4.87
CA LEU A 41 10.84 1.13 -5.00
C LEU A 41 10.40 -0.20 -5.63
N LEU A 42 9.26 -0.74 -5.18
CA LEU A 42 8.64 -1.91 -5.77
C LEU A 42 8.46 -1.66 -7.26
N ASN A 43 7.66 -0.68 -7.67
CA ASN A 43 7.32 -0.40 -9.07
C ASN A 43 8.52 -0.12 -9.99
N ARG A 44 9.66 0.35 -9.46
CA ARG A 44 10.91 0.49 -10.24
C ARG A 44 11.55 -0.85 -10.60
N ASN A 45 11.41 -1.86 -9.75
CA ASN A 45 11.98 -3.19 -9.98
C ASN A 45 11.03 -4.02 -10.87
N MET A 46 11.39 -4.24 -12.14
CA MET A 46 10.60 -5.02 -13.11
C MET A 46 10.84 -6.54 -13.02
N ALA A 47 10.98 -7.09 -11.81
CA ALA A 47 11.31 -8.51 -11.63
C ALA A 47 10.19 -9.50 -12.02
N ILE A 48 8.99 -9.01 -12.33
CA ILE A 48 7.79 -9.82 -12.61
C ILE A 48 6.98 -9.18 -13.73
N ASP A 49 6.42 -10.03 -14.59
CA ASP A 49 5.71 -9.64 -15.82
C ASP A 49 4.47 -8.77 -15.55
N ARG A 50 3.82 -8.95 -14.39
CA ARG A 50 2.61 -8.21 -14.00
C ARG A 50 2.54 -7.95 -12.50
N ARG A 51 2.09 -6.75 -12.15
CA ARG A 51 1.77 -6.33 -10.79
C ARG A 51 0.40 -5.67 -10.73
N GLY A 52 -0.17 -5.71 -9.53
CA GLY A 52 -1.38 -4.97 -9.21
C GLY A 52 -1.05 -3.50 -8.93
N SER A 53 -2.06 -2.75 -8.47
CA SER A 53 -1.88 -1.38 -8.00
C SER A 53 -2.09 -1.27 -6.49
N GLY A 54 -1.36 -0.37 -5.84
CA GLY A 54 -1.49 -0.10 -4.41
C GLY A 54 -1.60 1.39 -4.17
N ILE A 55 -2.53 1.79 -3.31
CA ILE A 55 -2.58 3.14 -2.74
C ILE A 55 -2.71 3.05 -1.23
N VAL A 56 -2.06 3.97 -0.53
CA VAL A 56 -2.25 4.18 0.91
C VAL A 56 -2.83 5.57 1.12
N ILE A 57 -3.92 5.65 1.87
CA ILE A 57 -4.62 6.89 2.23
C ILE A 57 -4.30 7.19 3.69
N GLN A 58 -3.89 8.42 3.98
CA GLN A 58 -3.74 8.85 5.36
C GLN A 58 -5.12 9.14 5.97
N GLY A 59 -5.47 8.49 7.07
CA GLY A 59 -6.70 8.76 7.80
C GLY A 59 -7.06 7.72 8.85
N ASP A 60 -8.16 7.95 9.56
CA ASP A 60 -8.79 6.95 10.43
C ASP A 60 -9.77 6.13 9.58
N SER A 61 -9.56 4.81 9.48
CA SER A 61 -10.41 3.94 8.67
C SER A 61 -11.85 3.83 9.17
N ARG A 62 -12.13 4.26 10.40
CA ARG A 62 -13.49 4.32 10.97
C ARG A 62 -14.25 5.57 10.55
N ASP A 63 -13.55 6.60 10.06
CA ASP A 63 -14.11 7.89 9.67
C ASP A 63 -13.34 8.48 8.46
N LEU A 64 -13.39 7.73 7.35
CA LEU A 64 -12.76 8.13 6.09
C LEU A 64 -13.81 8.83 5.22
N THR A 65 -13.78 10.17 5.15
CA THR A 65 -14.68 10.98 4.33
C THR A 65 -14.00 11.56 3.09
#